data_AF-A0A2N9IRQ3-F1
#
_entry.id   AF-A0A2N9IRQ3-F1
#
_cell.length_a   1.000
_cell.length_b   1.000
_cell.length_c   1.000
_cell.angle_alpha   90.00
_cell.angle_beta   90.00
_cell.angle_gamma   90.00
#
_symmetry.space_group_name_H-M   'P 1'
#
loop_
_entity.id
_entity.type
_entity.pdbx_description
1 polymer ?
#
loop_
_entity_poly.entity_id
_entity_poly.type
_entity_poly.pdbx_seq_one_letter_code
_entity_poly.pdbx_strand_id
1 'polypeptide(L)'
;MEVGGSDSNGREFKSAEEMWKEQAGDPNKKSEWYQQGVGYWQGVEASVNGVLGGYEQVNEPDIQDSEAFLNTLLSETESLPNSDSERHLVALEGSKALLSWDEMI
;
A
#
# COMPACT_ATOMS: atom_id res chain seq x y z
N MET A 1 -14.76 3.35 19.41
CA MET A 1 -15.45 2.06 19.26
C MET A 1 -14.57 1.24 18.35
N GLU A 2 -14.07 0.09 18.80
CA GLU A 2 -13.37 -0.85 17.93
C GLU A 2 -14.36 -1.29 16.83
N VAL A 3 -13.97 -1.18 15.57
CA VAL A 3 -14.80 -1.60 14.44
C VAL A 3 -14.44 -3.04 14.10
N GLY A 4 -15.41 -3.94 14.17
CA GLY A 4 -15.27 -5.33 13.72
C GLY A 4 -15.26 -5.44 12.20
N GLY A 5 -14.98 -6.63 11.69
CA GLY A 5 -14.95 -6.91 10.26
C GLY A 5 -15.06 -8.40 9.95
N SER A 6 -15.06 -8.76 8.67
CA SER A 6 -15.09 -10.15 8.23
C SER A 6 -14.07 -10.40 7.11
N ASP A 7 -13.61 -11.65 6.99
CA ASP A 7 -12.82 -12.09 5.84
C ASP A 7 -13.71 -12.52 4.66
N SER A 8 -13.08 -12.85 3.53
CA SER A 8 -13.77 -13.32 2.32
C SER A 8 -14.43 -14.70 2.47
N ASN A 9 -14.11 -15.46 3.52
CA ASN A 9 -14.73 -16.74 3.85
C ASN A 9 -15.94 -16.57 4.79
N GLY A 10 -16.27 -15.33 5.16
CA GLY A 10 -17.38 -15.00 6.05
C GLY A 10 -17.04 -15.18 7.54
N ARG A 11 -15.76 -15.35 7.91
CA ARG A 11 -15.37 -15.37 9.32
C ARG A 11 -15.41 -13.95 9.87
N GLU A 12 -16.10 -13.77 10.99
CA GLU A 12 -16.20 -12.48 11.67
C GLU A 12 -15.12 -12.30 12.74
N PHE A 13 -14.66 -11.06 12.90
CA PHE A 13 -13.73 -10.60 13.94
C PHE A 13 -14.33 -9.40 14.67
N LYS A 14 -14.24 -9.40 16.00
CA LYS A 14 -14.81 -8.33 16.84
C LYS A 14 -13.96 -7.07 16.84
N SER A 15 -12.66 -7.21 16.56
CA SER A 15 -11.70 -6.12 16.45
C SER A 15 -10.56 -6.45 15.49
N ALA A 16 -9.84 -5.41 15.06
CA ALA A 16 -8.60 -5.59 14.31
C ALA A 16 -7.54 -6.35 15.13
N GLU A 17 -7.49 -6.14 16.44
CA GLU A 17 -6.56 -6.86 17.33
C GLU A 17 -6.81 -8.38 17.31
N GLU A 18 -8.08 -8.81 17.35
CA GLU A 18 -8.45 -10.22 17.26
C GLU A 18 -8.02 -10.81 15.91
N MET A 19 -8.26 -10.09 14.81
CA MET A 19 -7.85 -10.50 13.47
C MET A 19 -6.32 -10.62 13.37
N TRP A 20 -5.56 -9.63 13.82
CA TRP A 20 -4.11 -9.65 13.76
C TRP A 20 -3.49 -10.74 14.62
N LYS A 21 -4.04 -11.01 15.80
CA LYS A 21 -3.61 -12.12 16.65
C LYS A 21 -3.80 -13.47 15.95
N GLU A 22 -4.88 -13.62 15.20
CA GLU A 22 -5.16 -14.85 14.46
C GLU A 22 -4.32 -14.99 13.19
N GLN A 23 -4.14 -13.93 12.41
CA GLN A 23 -3.50 -13.97 11.09
C GLN A 23 -1.97 -13.81 11.15
N ALA A 24 -1.44 -13.07 12.13
CA ALA A 24 -0.03 -12.72 12.19
C ALA A 24 0.52 -12.59 13.63
N GLY A 25 -0.18 -13.17 14.63
CA GLY A 25 0.12 -12.98 16.05
C GLY A 25 1.37 -13.69 16.56
N ASP A 26 1.94 -14.62 15.78
CA ASP A 26 3.20 -15.30 16.08
C ASP A 26 4.12 -15.31 14.84
N PRO A 27 5.43 -15.60 14.99
CA PRO A 27 6.39 -15.51 13.89
C PRO A 27 6.07 -16.41 12.68
N ASN A 28 5.50 -17.61 12.90
CA ASN A 28 5.19 -18.54 11.82
C ASN A 28 3.98 -18.01 11.02
N LYS A 29 2.92 -17.62 11.72
CA LYS A 29 1.73 -17.02 11.09
C LYS A 29 2.07 -15.72 10.36
N LYS A 30 2.94 -14.90 10.94
CA LYS A 30 3.42 -13.68 10.30
C LYS A 30 4.18 -13.98 9.00
N SER A 31 5.07 -14.99 9.02
CA SER A 31 5.78 -15.42 7.81
C SER A 31 4.80 -15.90 6.74
N GLU A 32 3.83 -16.75 7.13
CA GLU A 32 2.79 -17.24 6.23
C GLU A 32 1.96 -16.10 5.61
N TRP A 33 1.53 -15.12 6.41
CA TRP A 33 0.78 -13.95 5.93
C TRP A 33 1.50 -13.22 4.79
N TYR A 34 2.80 -12.95 4.95
CA TYR A 34 3.58 -12.29 3.91
C TYR A 34 3.88 -13.20 2.72
N GLN A 35 4.16 -14.49 2.97
CA GLN A 35 4.40 -15.47 1.90
C GLN A 35 3.17 -15.66 1.00
N GLN A 36 1.96 -15.67 1.57
CA GLN A 36 0.72 -15.72 0.81
C GLN A 36 0.57 -14.47 -0.09
N GLY A 37 0.88 -13.28 0.43
CA GLY A 37 0.87 -12.04 -0.36
C GLY A 37 1.86 -12.07 -1.53
N VAL A 38 3.10 -12.52 -1.28
CA VAL A 38 4.11 -12.70 -2.33
C VAL A 38 3.66 -13.74 -3.36
N GLY A 39 3.18 -14.90 -2.91
CA GLY A 39 2.73 -15.97 -3.78
C GLY A 39 1.58 -15.56 -4.70
N TYR A 40 0.67 -14.71 -4.22
CA TYR A 40 -0.37 -14.11 -5.06
C TYR A 40 0.25 -13.26 -6.18
N TRP A 41 1.09 -12.28 -5.83
CA TRP A 41 1.66 -11.35 -6.80
C TRP A 41 2.63 -11.99 -7.79
N GLN A 42 3.32 -13.07 -7.42
CA GLN A 42 4.17 -13.84 -8.34
C GLN A 42 3.40 -14.42 -9.53
N GLY A 43 2.11 -14.73 -9.36
CA GLY A 43 1.24 -15.24 -10.42
C GLY A 43 0.54 -14.16 -11.24
N VAL A 44 0.64 -12.89 -10.84
CA VAL A 44 0.00 -11.76 -11.52
C VAL A 44 0.88 -11.28 -12.66
N GLU A 45 0.27 -11.05 -13.83
CA GLU A 45 0.97 -10.49 -14.98
C GLU A 45 1.49 -9.07 -14.67
N ALA A 46 2.74 -8.78 -15.06
CA ALA A 46 3.33 -7.45 -14.95
C ALA A 46 2.79 -6.49 -16.03
N SER A 47 1.48 -6.23 -16.00
CA SER A 47 0.73 -5.35 -16.90
C SER A 47 -0.16 -4.40 -16.10
N VAL A 48 -0.64 -3.31 -16.71
CA VAL A 48 -1.60 -2.38 -16.07
C VAL A 48 -2.85 -3.13 -15.62
N ASN A 49 -3.41 -3.97 -16.50
CA ASN A 49 -4.54 -4.81 -16.17
C ASN A 49 -4.25 -5.79 -15.03
N GLY A 50 -3.05 -6.38 -14.98
CA GLY A 50 -2.63 -7.29 -13.92
C GLY A 50 -2.55 -6.61 -12.55
N VAL A 51 -1.84 -5.47 -12.45
CA VAL A 51 -1.68 -4.75 -11.17
C VAL A 51 -2.99 -4.13 -10.67
N LEU A 52 -3.91 -3.82 -11.57
CA LEU A 52 -5.26 -3.34 -11.25
C LEU A 52 -6.28 -4.48 -11.11
N GLY A 53 -5.86 -5.75 -11.10
CA GLY A 53 -6.76 -6.88 -10.87
C GLY A 53 -7.90 -7.01 -11.88
N GLY A 54 -7.68 -6.62 -13.13
CA GLY A 54 -8.69 -6.63 -14.20
C GLY A 54 -9.46 -5.31 -14.37
N TYR A 55 -9.11 -4.26 -13.61
CA TYR A 55 -9.81 -2.97 -13.64
C TYR A 55 -9.04 -1.89 -14.41
N GLU A 56 -8.40 -2.23 -15.53
CA GLU A 56 -7.59 -1.27 -16.32
C GLU A 56 -8.33 0.05 -16.66
N GLN A 57 -9.65 0.01 -16.81
CA GLN A 57 -10.48 1.20 -17.06
C GLN A 57 -10.43 2.26 -15.94
N VAL A 58 -10.00 1.91 -14.73
CA VAL A 58 -9.89 2.88 -13.61
C VAL A 58 -8.53 3.58 -13.59
N ASN A 59 -7.56 3.15 -14.41
CA ASN A 59 -6.22 3.73 -14.43
C ASN A 59 -6.25 5.24 -14.68
N GLU A 60 -6.93 5.67 -15.75
CA GLU A 60 -6.97 7.09 -16.13
C GLU A 60 -7.63 7.97 -15.06
N PRO A 61 -8.85 7.69 -14.57
CA PRO A 61 -9.46 8.51 -13.52
C PRO A 61 -8.66 8.50 -12.19
N ASP A 62 -8.08 7.35 -11.80
CA ASP A 62 -7.27 7.26 -10.57
C ASP A 62 -6.03 8.17 -10.62
N ILE A 63 -5.33 8.19 -11.76
CA ILE A 63 -4.16 9.05 -11.98
C ILE A 63 -4.56 10.53 -12.03
N GLN A 64 -5.61 10.88 -12.77
CA GLN A 64 -6.05 12.28 -12.92
C GLN A 64 -6.48 12.89 -11.58
N ASP A 65 -7.24 12.14 -10.77
CA ASP A 65 -7.71 12.63 -9.48
C ASP A 65 -6.55 12.72 -8.47
N SER A 66 -5.62 11.76 -8.49
CA SER A 66 -4.41 11.81 -7.68
C SER A 66 -3.51 13.00 -8.04
N GLU A 67 -3.35 13.28 -9.34
CA GLU A 67 -2.60 14.44 -9.83
C GLU A 67 -3.26 15.75 -9.37
N ALA A 68 -4.57 15.90 -9.51
CA ALA A 68 -5.30 17.07 -9.05
C ALA A 68 -5.17 17.27 -7.52
N PHE A 69 -5.26 16.17 -6.75
CA PHE A 69 -5.06 16.19 -5.30
C PHE A 69 -3.64 16.65 -4.92
N LEU A 70 -2.61 16.08 -5.54
CA LEU A 70 -1.21 16.46 -5.30
C LEU A 70 -0.95 17.91 -5.68
N ASN A 71 -1.46 18.37 -6.82
CA ASN A 71 -1.32 19.75 -7.26
C ASN A 71 -1.97 20.74 -6.28
N THR A 72 -3.06 20.37 -5.62
CA THR A 72 -3.66 21.19 -4.55
C THR A 72 -2.69 21.38 -3.39
N LEU A 73 -2.11 20.30 -2.87
CA LEU A 73 -1.15 20.35 -1.76
C LEU A 73 0.12 21.12 -2.13
N LEU A 74 0.67 20.84 -3.32
CA LEU A 74 1.93 21.46 -3.76
C LEU A 74 1.75 22.96 -4.04
N SER A 75 0.63 23.36 -4.63
CA SER A 75 0.33 24.78 -4.87
C SER A 75 0.20 25.57 -3.57
N GLU A 76 -0.37 24.97 -2.52
CA GLU A 76 -0.42 25.57 -1.19
C GLU A 76 0.99 25.73 -0.59
N THR A 77 1.88 24.74 -0.77
CA THR A 77 3.26 24.80 -0.25
C THR A 77 4.15 25.86 -0.93
N GLU A 78 3.93 26.12 -2.22
CA GLU A 78 4.64 27.13 -3.00
C GLU A 78 4.14 28.57 -2.71
N SER A 79 2.93 28.71 -2.16
CA SER A 79 2.32 30.01 -1.82
C SER A 79 2.76 30.58 -0.46
N LEU A 80 3.48 29.80 0.36
CA LEU A 80 3.97 30.25 1.66
C LEU A 80 5.24 31.09 1.51
N PRO A 81 5.31 32.31 2.08
CA PRO A 81 6.50 33.14 2.01
C PRO A 81 7.69 32.42 2.65
N ASN A 82 8.81 32.36 1.93
CA ASN A 82 10.10 31.83 2.41
C ASN A 82 10.41 32.33 3.82
N SER A 83 10.19 31.49 4.82
CA SER A 83 10.88 31.60 6.11
C SER A 83 11.93 30.51 6.13
N ASP A 84 13.19 30.91 6.30
CA ASP A 84 14.42 30.11 6.34
C ASP A 84 14.40 28.95 7.37
N SER A 85 13.54 27.97 7.19
CA SER A 85 13.53 26.76 8.00
C SER A 85 13.51 25.54 7.09
N GLU A 86 14.57 24.76 7.22
CA GLU A 86 14.95 23.58 6.45
C GLU A 86 13.75 22.73 6.02
N ARG A 87 13.34 22.86 4.75
CA ARG A 87 12.39 21.92 4.16
C ARG A 87 13.12 20.61 3.89
N HIS A 88 12.86 19.60 4.73
CA HIS A 88 13.28 18.23 4.48
C HIS A 88 12.43 17.65 3.34
N LEU A 89 12.80 17.97 2.10
CA LEU A 89 12.23 17.36 0.91
C LEU A 89 12.66 15.89 0.89
N VAL A 90 11.74 14.99 1.24
CA VAL A 90 11.96 13.55 1.03
C VAL A 90 11.64 13.27 -0.44
N ALA A 91 12.66 12.95 -1.22
CA ALA A 91 12.45 12.44 -2.57
C ALA A 91 11.71 11.11 -2.47
N LEU A 92 10.49 11.04 -3.05
CA LEU A 92 9.85 9.79 -3.43
C LEU A 92 10.62 9.25 -4.65
N GLU A 93 11.83 8.75 -4.43
CA GLU A 93 12.55 8.01 -5.45
C GLU A 93 11.94 6.61 -5.54
N GLY A 94 10.90 6.47 -6.35
CA GLY A 94 10.36 5.19 -6.79
C GLY A 94 11.34 4.52 -7.76
N SER A 95 12.57 4.22 -7.34
CA SER A 95 13.57 3.53 -8.17
C SER A 95 14.77 3.02 -7.35
N LYS A 96 14.58 2.03 -6.46
CA LYS A 96 15.56 0.97 -6.14
C LYS A 96 15.05 0.07 -5.01
N ALA A 97 14.33 -0.97 -5.39
CA ALA A 97 14.29 -2.20 -4.61
C ALA A 97 14.46 -3.40 -5.57
N LEU A 98 15.59 -3.43 -6.28
CA LEU A 98 16.23 -4.70 -6.62
C LEU A 98 17.07 -5.13 -5.41
N LEU A 99 16.42 -5.24 -4.25
CA LEU A 99 16.95 -6.09 -3.20
C LEU A 99 16.47 -7.48 -3.55
N SER A 100 17.45 -8.37 -3.75
CA SER A 100 17.22 -9.78 -3.98
C SER A 100 16.24 -10.31 -2.93
N TRP A 101 15.12 -10.88 -3.38
CA TRP A 101 14.13 -11.52 -2.54
C TRP A 101 14.65 -12.79 -1.84
N ASP A 102 15.89 -13.22 -2.15
CA ASP A 102 16.51 -14.42 -1.58
C ASP A 102 17.03 -14.29 -0.14
N GLU A 103 17.08 -13.07 0.44
CA GLU A 103 17.58 -12.87 1.81
C GLU A 103 16.49 -12.75 2.88
N MET A 104 15.22 -12.92 2.52
CA MET A 104 14.08 -12.78 3.45
C MET A 104 13.33 -14.10 3.71
N ILE A 105 14.06 -15.22 3.73
CA ILE A 105 13.59 -16.55 4.17
C ILE A 105 14.55 -17.14 5.19
#